data_AF-A0A0H4TPT8-F1
#
_entry.id   AF-A0A0H4TPT8-F1
#
_cell.length_a   1.000
_cell.length_b   1.000
_cell.length_c   1.000
_cell.angle_alpha   90.00
_cell.angle_beta   90.00
_cell.angle_gamma   90.00
#
_symmetry.space_group_name_H-M   'P 1'
#
loop_
_entity.id
_entity.type
_entity.pdbx_description
1 polymer ?
#
loop_
_entity_poly.entity_id
_entity_poly.type
_entity_poly.pdbx_seq_one_letter_code
_entity_poly.pdbx_strand_id
1 'polypeptide(L)'
;MTNHQKDRTLQQAATSLTPAEVLTAAKELFARRSGVYSAFVEREGPAHLTLRGQGGEEIAIGVMASPGGTSVTATSYLFDQQVARFLASLPPAADEAVA
;
A
#
# COMPACT_ATOMS: atom_id res chain seq x y z
N MET A 1 16.60 -20.71 11.84
CA MET A 1 15.79 -20.00 12.85
C MET A 1 15.16 -18.80 12.17
N THR A 2 13.96 -18.97 11.62
CA THR A 2 13.26 -17.94 10.85
C THR A 2 12.68 -16.91 11.82
N ASN A 3 13.08 -15.65 11.68
CA ASN A 3 12.68 -14.56 12.57
C ASN A 3 11.28 -14.04 12.19
N HIS A 4 10.25 -14.65 12.79
CA HIS A 4 8.84 -14.31 12.59
C HIS A 4 8.43 -12.95 13.20
N GLN A 5 9.34 -12.23 13.89
CA GLN A 5 9.07 -10.88 14.38
C GLN A 5 9.20 -9.81 13.30
N LYS A 6 9.85 -10.09 12.17
CA LYS A 6 10.02 -9.13 11.06
C LYS A 6 8.69 -8.62 10.51
N ASP A 7 7.66 -9.45 10.51
CA ASP A 7 6.39 -9.14 9.83
C ASP A 7 5.33 -8.52 10.74
N ARG A 8 5.53 -8.52 12.07
CA ARG A 8 4.49 -8.17 13.06
C ARG A 8 4.12 -6.69 13.12
N THR A 9 4.91 -5.81 12.54
CA THR A 9 4.68 -4.36 12.54
C THR A 9 4.61 -3.75 11.15
N LEU A 10 4.74 -4.56 10.10
CA LEU A 10 4.72 -4.09 8.73
C LEU A 10 3.28 -4.06 8.22
N GLN A 11 2.82 -2.88 7.82
CA GLN A 11 1.59 -2.77 7.06
C GLN A 11 1.85 -3.30 5.63
N GLN A 12 1.41 -4.54 5.40
CA GLN A 12 1.62 -5.25 4.14
C GLN A 12 0.38 -6.03 3.71
N ALA A 13 0.24 -6.25 2.40
CA ALA A 13 -0.79 -7.10 1.82
C ALA A 13 -0.27 -7.76 0.53
N ALA A 14 -0.81 -8.94 0.20
CA ALA A 14 -0.67 -9.55 -1.12
C ALA A 14 -1.96 -9.35 -1.91
N THR A 15 -1.84 -8.95 -3.17
CA THR A 15 -2.98 -8.67 -4.04
C THR A 15 -2.81 -9.31 -5.41
N SER A 16 -3.93 -9.67 -6.04
CA SER A 16 -3.95 -10.17 -7.43
C SER A 16 -3.73 -9.06 -8.47
N LEU A 17 -3.77 -7.79 -8.08
CA LEU A 17 -3.45 -6.67 -8.98
C LEU A 17 -1.98 -6.68 -9.40
N THR A 18 -1.70 -6.11 -10.56
CA THR A 18 -0.34 -5.78 -11.00
C THR A 18 0.24 -4.61 -10.21
N PRO A 19 1.58 -4.44 -10.15
CA PRO A 19 2.19 -3.33 -9.43
C PRO A 19 1.66 -1.96 -9.86
N ALA A 20 1.47 -1.74 -11.17
CA ALA A 20 0.97 -0.46 -11.70
C ALA A 20 -0.49 -0.20 -11.32
N GLU A 21 -1.33 -1.24 -11.28
CA GLU A 21 -2.72 -1.14 -10.83
C GLU A 21 -2.80 -0.79 -9.34
N VAL A 22 -1.93 -1.36 -8.50
CA VAL A 22 -1.85 -1.01 -7.08
C VAL A 22 -1.49 0.47 -6.88
N LEU A 23 -0.46 0.96 -7.58
CA LEU A 23 -0.07 2.37 -7.49
C LEU A 23 -1.19 3.30 -8.00
N THR A 24 -1.91 2.89 -9.03
CA THR A 24 -3.08 3.63 -9.54
C THR A 24 -4.21 3.66 -8.52
N ALA A 25 -4.56 2.51 -7.93
CA ALA A 25 -5.58 2.42 -6.89
C ALA A 25 -5.23 3.27 -5.66
N ALA A 26 -3.96 3.31 -5.25
CA ALA A 26 -3.50 4.17 -4.18
C ALA A 26 -3.73 5.65 -4.49
N LYS A 27 -3.29 6.11 -5.67
CA LYS A 27 -3.50 7.50 -6.11
C LYS A 27 -4.98 7.89 -6.06
N GLU A 28 -5.84 7.04 -6.60
CA GLU A 28 -7.27 7.30 -6.59
C GLU A 28 -7.86 7.35 -5.19
N LEU A 29 -7.53 6.38 -4.33
CA LEU A 29 -8.11 6.31 -2.98
C LEU A 29 -7.73 7.52 -2.12
N PHE A 30 -6.45 7.92 -2.14
CA PHE A 30 -5.96 9.02 -1.32
C PHE A 30 -6.29 10.40 -1.90
N ALA A 31 -6.47 10.53 -3.22
CA ALA A 31 -6.94 11.78 -3.84
C ALA A 31 -8.45 11.98 -3.72
N ARG A 32 -9.27 10.91 -3.72
CA ARG A 32 -10.74 11.00 -3.64
C ARG A 32 -11.25 11.45 -2.28
N ARG A 33 -10.49 11.25 -1.19
CA ARG A 33 -10.92 11.61 0.17
C ARG A 33 -10.83 13.12 0.37
N SER A 34 -11.90 13.84 0.05
CA SER A 34 -12.05 15.26 0.41
C SER A 34 -12.07 15.41 1.95
N GLY A 35 -10.96 15.88 2.54
CA GLY A 35 -10.82 16.09 3.99
C GLY A 35 -9.38 16.04 4.45
N VAL A 36 -9.15 16.04 5.78
CA VAL A 36 -7.81 16.05 6.42
C VAL A 36 -6.92 14.87 5.98
N TYR A 37 -7.53 13.81 5.44
CA TYR A 37 -6.84 12.61 4.95
C TYR A 37 -6.72 12.53 3.42
N SER A 38 -6.79 13.65 2.71
CA SER A 38 -6.36 13.71 1.31
C SER A 38 -4.84 13.71 1.25
N ALA A 39 -4.26 12.91 0.36
CA ALA A 39 -2.85 12.98 0.01
C ALA A 39 -2.67 12.88 -1.51
N PHE A 40 -1.75 13.67 -2.05
CA PHE A 40 -1.52 13.82 -3.48
C PHE A 40 -0.13 13.36 -3.87
N VAL A 41 0.07 12.96 -5.12
CA VAL A 41 1.35 12.45 -5.61
C VAL A 41 2.45 13.48 -5.39
N GLU A 42 3.50 13.05 -4.69
CA GLU A 42 4.74 13.79 -4.61
C GLU A 42 5.80 13.18 -5.53
N ARG A 43 6.01 11.85 -5.45
CA ARG A 43 6.93 11.12 -6.32
C ARG A 43 6.31 9.81 -6.74
N GLU A 44 6.54 9.42 -7.98
CA GLU A 44 6.10 8.15 -8.53
C GLU A 44 7.25 7.52 -9.31
N GLY A 45 7.45 6.22 -9.09
CA GLY A 45 8.35 5.40 -9.89
C GLY A 45 7.71 4.04 -10.20
N PRO A 46 8.40 3.18 -10.96
CA PRO A 46 7.82 1.92 -11.43
C PRO A 46 7.39 0.94 -10.32
N ALA A 47 7.94 1.10 -9.12
CA ALA A 47 7.71 0.20 -7.98
C ALA A 47 7.40 0.95 -6.67
N HIS A 48 7.20 2.27 -6.71
CA HIS A 48 6.93 3.05 -5.51
C HIS A 48 6.10 4.30 -5.79
N LEU A 49 5.44 4.78 -4.75
CA LEU A 49 4.67 6.02 -4.73
C LEU A 49 4.86 6.69 -3.37
N THR A 50 5.17 7.99 -3.38
CA THR A 50 5.06 8.85 -2.20
C THR A 50 3.94 9.86 -2.40
N LEU A 51 3.12 10.03 -1.36
CA LEU A 51 2.00 10.97 -1.33
C LEU A 51 2.22 11.99 -0.21
N ARG A 52 1.80 13.24 -0.44
CA ARG A 52 1.87 14.34 0.53
C ARG A 52 0.47 14.81 0.94
N GLY A 53 0.21 14.85 2.25
CA GLY A 53 -0.99 15.44 2.84
C GLY A 53 -0.87 16.94 3.13
N GLN A 54 -1.96 17.58 3.54
CA GLN A 54 -2.06 19.04 3.78
C GLN A 54 -1.06 19.55 4.85
N GLY A 55 -0.68 18.70 5.82
CA GLY A 55 0.29 19.02 6.88
C GLY A 55 1.76 18.75 6.52
N GLY A 56 2.06 18.41 5.26
CA GLY A 56 3.39 17.92 4.86
C GLY A 56 3.63 16.46 5.25
N GLU A 57 2.60 15.78 5.73
CA GLU A 57 2.61 14.37 6.09
C GLU A 57 2.86 13.49 4.86
N GLU A 58 3.57 12.38 5.06
CA GLU A 58 3.97 11.48 3.98
C GLU A 58 3.28 10.12 4.11
N ILE A 59 2.92 9.56 2.96
CA ILE A 59 2.59 8.14 2.79
C ILE A 59 3.58 7.57 1.78
N ALA A 60 4.28 6.51 2.15
CA ALA A 60 5.16 5.77 1.24
C ALA A 60 4.57 4.40 0.96
N ILE A 61 4.49 4.04 -0.32
CA ILE A 61 3.96 2.76 -0.80
C ILE A 61 5.00 2.12 -1.71
N GLY A 62 5.35 0.87 -1.43
CA GLY A 62 6.24 0.04 -2.24
C GLY A 62 5.49 -1.18 -2.77
N VAL A 63 5.75 -1.52 -4.02
CA VAL A 63 5.16 -2.69 -4.68
C VAL A 63 6.25 -3.57 -5.27
N MET A 64 6.07 -4.89 -5.14
CA MET A 64 6.97 -5.88 -5.70
C MET A 64 6.15 -7.00 -6.34
N ALA A 65 6.42 -7.30 -7.61
CA ALA A 65 5.80 -8.44 -8.28
C ALA A 65 6.13 -9.74 -7.51
N SER A 66 5.16 -10.64 -7.41
CA SER A 66 5.29 -11.93 -6.71
C SER A 66 4.52 -13.01 -7.48
N PRO A 67 4.83 -14.30 -7.29
CA PRO A 67 4.02 -15.37 -7.88
C PRO A 67 2.56 -15.20 -7.45
N GLY A 68 1.63 -15.10 -8.40
CA GLY A 68 0.20 -14.92 -8.12
C GLY A 68 -0.27 -13.47 -7.89
N GLY A 69 0.62 -12.46 -8.01
CA GLY A 69 0.22 -11.05 -7.98
C GLY A 69 1.31 -10.07 -7.55
N THR A 70 1.00 -9.22 -6.58
CA THR A 70 1.87 -8.16 -6.06
C THR A 70 1.90 -8.18 -4.54
N SER A 71 3.11 -8.12 -3.98
CA SER A 71 3.33 -7.78 -2.58
C SER A 71 3.38 -6.26 -2.42
N VAL A 72 2.58 -5.75 -1.49
CA VAL A 72 2.43 -4.32 -1.22
C VAL A 72 2.85 -4.05 0.20
N THR A 73 3.74 -3.07 0.38
CA THR A 73 4.08 -2.50 1.68
C THR A 73 3.72 -1.03 1.68
N ALA A 74 3.22 -0.54 2.79
CA ALA A 74 2.91 0.88 2.91
C ALA A 74 3.20 1.37 4.33
N THR A 75 3.50 2.65 4.47
CA THR A 75 3.81 3.24 5.78
C THR A 75 3.46 4.71 5.79
N SER A 76 3.10 5.19 6.98
CA SER A 76 2.93 6.61 7.27
C SER A 76 3.03 6.82 8.78
N TYR A 77 3.46 8.02 9.19
CA TYR A 77 3.44 8.42 10.58
C TYR A 77 2.02 8.78 11.08
N LEU A 78 1.16 9.33 10.20
CA LEU A 78 -0.15 9.90 10.59
C LEU A 78 -1.36 9.31 9.85
N PHE A 79 -1.12 8.54 8.79
CA PHE A 79 -2.16 7.88 7.99
C PHE A 79 -2.35 6.39 8.30
N ASP A 80 -1.93 5.90 9.47
CA ASP A 80 -1.89 4.46 9.80
C ASP A 80 -3.21 3.73 9.48
N GLN A 81 -4.36 4.28 9.90
CA GLN A 81 -5.67 3.68 9.60
C GLN A 81 -6.05 3.74 8.13
N GLN A 82 -5.65 4.80 7.42
CA GLN A 82 -5.97 5.03 6.03
C GLN A 82 -5.15 4.08 5.15
N VAL A 83 -3.89 3.85 5.52
CA VAL A 83 -3.02 2.85 4.91
C VAL A 83 -3.57 1.44 5.16
N ALA A 84 -3.96 1.11 6.39
CA ALA A 84 -4.56 -0.19 6.70
C ALA A 84 -5.84 -0.44 5.89
N ARG A 85 -6.70 0.58 5.74
CA ARG A 85 -7.91 0.51 4.89
C ARG A 85 -7.59 0.35 3.42
N PHE A 86 -6.55 1.02 2.92
CA PHE A 86 -6.10 0.85 1.54
C PHE A 86 -5.67 -0.60 1.31
N LEU A 87 -4.78 -1.13 2.15
CA LEU A 87 -4.30 -2.51 2.04
C LEU A 87 -5.45 -3.53 2.12
N ALA A 88 -6.39 -3.34 3.04
CA ALA A 88 -7.57 -4.20 3.17
C ALA A 88 -8.58 -4.08 2.01
N SER A 89 -8.51 -3.01 1.21
CA SER A 89 -9.36 -2.81 0.04
C SER A 89 -8.83 -3.47 -1.22
N LEU A 90 -7.57 -3.90 -1.22
CA LEU A 90 -6.97 -4.58 -2.36
C LEU A 90 -7.59 -5.98 -2.50
N PRO A 91 -7.90 -6.44 -3.73
CA PRO A 91 -8.39 -7.79 -3.92
C PRO A 91 -7.28 -8.78 -3.50
N PRO A 92 -7.60 -9.84 -2.74
CA PRO A 92 -6.57 -10.77 -2.28
C PRO A 92 -5.85 -11.41 -3.46
N ALA A 93 -4.58 -11.75 -3.27
CA ALA A 93 -3.91 -12.68 -4.18
C ALA A 93 -4.65 -14.02 -4.17
N ALA A 94 -4.71 -14.72 -5.30
CA ALA A 94 -5.25 -16.07 -5.32
C ALA A 94 -4.43 -16.92 -4.35
N ASP A 95 -5.11 -17.52 -3.38
CA ASP A 95 -4.51 -18.36 -2.34
C ASP A 95 -3.56 -19.38 -3.01
N GLU A 96 -2.30 -19.46 -2.56
CA GLU A 96 -1.68 -20.77 -2.48
C GLU A 96 -2.55 -21.53 -1.49
N ALA A 97 -3.54 -22.24 -2.04
CA ALA A 97 -4.52 -23.01 -1.30
C ALA A 97 -3.90 -23.61 -0.05
N VAL A 98 -4.50 -23.27 1.10
CA VAL A 98 -4.41 -24.01 2.37
C VAL A 98 -3.85 -25.41 2.15
N ALA A 99 -2.57 -25.60 2.49
CA ALA A 99 -1.92 -26.90 2.62
C ALA A 99 -1.70 -27.19 4.10
#